data_AF-A0A502I347-F1
#
_entry.id   AF-A0A502I347-F1
#
_cell.length_a   1.000
_cell.length_b   1.000
_cell.length_c   1.000
_cell.angle_alpha   90.00
_cell.angle_beta   90.00
_cell.angle_gamma   90.00
#
_symmetry.space_group_name_H-M   'P 1'
#
loop_
_entity.id
_entity.type
_entity.pdbx_description
1 polymer ?
#
loop_
_entity_poly.entity_id
_entity_poly.type
_entity_poly.pdbx_seq_one_letter_code
_entity_poly.pdbx_strand_id
1 'polypeptide(L)'
;MQQHSKMPVVTINHLLVYVKEEIHFVQPFFHNPHFFIVTNKDAQSVDFMCSHGEMRNDDSFEKKMIALSMKTIQEATFTKAPAIRYGEEMYPKSLQGWISLGSPVYINNKKKGYVSLNYQSEEHISYIVNIFCYIIKTVERRLNNAGPSHKEQELKKKFKDLQLTKKECEIAYCLLENISIKDISKHHFISVETVRTHVKNIYNKVGVNNRVDLIRTFV
;
A
#
# COMPACT_ATOMS: atom_id res chain seq x y z
N MET A 1 18.44 4.75 31.55
CA MET A 1 17.87 3.55 30.87
C MET A 1 17.19 4.01 29.58
N GLN A 2 17.85 3.87 28.44
CA GLN A 2 17.27 4.25 27.14
C GLN A 2 16.34 3.13 26.65
N GLN A 3 15.03 3.37 26.69
CA GLN A 3 14.05 2.54 25.97
C GLN A 3 14.22 2.76 24.46
N HIS A 4 15.10 2.00 23.84
CA HIS A 4 15.07 1.82 22.39
C HIS A 4 13.81 1.02 22.04
N SER A 5 12.74 1.74 21.69
CA SER A 5 11.54 1.19 21.07
C SER A 5 11.95 0.34 19.84
N LYS A 6 11.94 -0.98 20.01
CA LYS A 6 12.14 -1.95 18.93
C LYS A 6 10.93 -1.87 17.99
N MET A 7 10.96 -0.96 17.02
CA MET A 7 9.95 -0.94 15.95
C MET A 7 10.16 -2.14 15.00
N PRO A 8 9.12 -2.97 14.76
CA PRO A 8 9.10 -3.91 13.64
C PRO A 8 9.23 -3.12 12.33
N VAL A 9 9.92 -3.66 11.33
CA VAL A 9 10.02 -3.03 10.00
C VAL A 9 8.80 -3.45 9.18
N VAL A 10 7.60 -3.12 9.64
CA VAL A 10 6.41 -3.29 8.79
C VAL A 10 6.49 -2.27 7.66
N THR A 11 6.82 -2.77 6.46
CA THR A 11 6.96 -2.02 5.21
C THR A 11 5.59 -1.75 4.59
N ILE A 12 5.54 -0.85 3.60
CA ILE A 12 4.34 -0.65 2.77
C ILE A 12 3.94 -1.94 2.02
N ASN A 13 4.88 -2.87 1.81
CA ASN A 13 4.60 -4.11 1.11
C ASN A 13 3.76 -5.08 1.96
N HIS A 14 3.98 -5.11 3.28
CA HIS A 14 3.09 -5.86 4.18
C HIS A 14 1.66 -5.33 4.11
N LEU A 15 1.49 -4.00 3.99
CA LEU A 15 0.17 -3.41 3.77
C LEU A 15 -0.42 -3.91 2.46
N LEU A 16 0.32 -3.84 1.35
CA LEU A 16 -0.15 -4.32 0.05
C LEU A 16 -0.54 -5.80 0.07
N VAL A 17 0.29 -6.66 0.65
CA VAL A 17 0.05 -8.11 0.75
C VAL A 17 -1.23 -8.38 1.52
N TYR A 18 -1.38 -7.83 2.72
CA TYR A 18 -2.57 -8.08 3.52
C TYR A 18 -3.83 -7.49 2.91
N VAL A 19 -3.75 -6.29 2.32
CA VAL A 19 -4.88 -5.71 1.58
C VAL A 19 -5.28 -6.62 0.42
N LYS A 20 -4.30 -7.16 -0.34
CA LYS A 20 -4.57 -8.08 -1.44
C LYS A 20 -5.27 -9.36 -1.01
N GLU A 21 -4.80 -9.96 0.07
CA GLU A 21 -5.39 -11.18 0.63
C GLU A 21 -6.82 -10.93 1.13
N GLU A 22 -7.06 -9.84 1.86
CA GLU A 22 -8.41 -9.51 2.33
C GLU A 22 -9.35 -9.20 1.16
N ILE A 23 -8.90 -8.44 0.14
CA ILE A 23 -9.68 -8.18 -1.08
C ILE A 23 -10.01 -9.50 -1.79
N HIS A 24 -9.04 -10.39 -1.97
CA HIS A 24 -9.27 -11.69 -2.60
C HIS A 24 -10.31 -12.51 -1.83
N PHE A 25 -10.25 -12.50 -0.50
CA PHE A 25 -11.22 -13.19 0.35
C PHE A 25 -12.64 -12.63 0.19
N VAL A 26 -12.78 -11.31 0.11
CA VAL A 26 -14.11 -10.68 -0.01
C VAL A 26 -14.60 -10.56 -1.46
N GLN A 27 -13.77 -10.81 -2.47
CA GLN A 27 -14.10 -10.63 -3.88
C GLN A 27 -15.45 -11.26 -4.31
N PRO A 28 -15.84 -12.46 -3.86
CA PRO A 28 -17.12 -13.08 -4.24
C PRO A 28 -18.38 -12.29 -3.83
N PHE A 29 -18.23 -11.36 -2.88
CA PHE A 29 -19.30 -10.52 -2.35
C PHE A 29 -19.54 -9.24 -3.15
N PHE A 30 -18.67 -8.93 -4.10
CA PHE A 30 -18.79 -7.74 -4.91
C PHE A 30 -19.45 -8.08 -6.24
N HIS A 31 -20.66 -7.55 -6.44
CA HIS A 31 -21.43 -7.76 -7.66
C HIS A 31 -21.32 -6.59 -8.66
N ASN A 32 -20.96 -5.39 -8.18
CA ASN A 32 -20.84 -4.21 -9.03
C ASN A 32 -19.38 -3.87 -9.36
N PRO A 33 -19.15 -3.06 -10.41
CA PRO A 33 -17.85 -2.51 -10.71
C PRO A 33 -17.22 -1.83 -9.50
N HIS A 34 -16.00 -2.23 -9.21
CA HIS A 34 -15.23 -1.68 -8.10
C HIS A 34 -13.74 -1.77 -8.33
N PHE A 35 -13.01 -0.92 -7.62
CA PHE A 35 -11.57 -0.98 -7.54
C PHE A 35 -11.06 -0.39 -6.23
N PHE A 36 -9.92 -0.91 -5.80
CA PHE A 36 -9.20 -0.41 -4.64
C PHE A 36 -7.99 0.40 -5.09
N ILE A 37 -7.69 1.48 -4.36
CA ILE A 37 -6.43 2.21 -4.47
C ILE A 37 -5.70 2.08 -3.14
N VAL A 38 -4.46 1.59 -3.18
CA VAL A 38 -3.56 1.64 -2.03
C VAL A 38 -2.52 2.71 -2.29
N THR A 39 -2.30 3.58 -1.31
CA THR A 39 -1.37 4.70 -1.43
C THR A 39 -0.35 4.70 -0.30
N ASN A 40 0.75 5.42 -0.48
CA ASN A 40 1.71 5.72 0.59
C ASN A 40 1.14 6.74 1.60
N LYS A 41 1.94 7.09 2.61
CA LYS A 41 1.60 8.11 3.63
C LYS A 41 1.35 9.52 3.06
N ASP A 42 1.84 9.79 1.86
CA ASP A 42 1.75 11.07 1.15
C ASP A 42 0.60 11.06 0.11
N ALA A 43 -0.28 10.06 0.17
CA ALA A 43 -1.44 9.85 -0.70
C ALA A 43 -1.11 9.61 -2.18
N GLN A 44 0.12 9.26 -2.49
CA GLN A 44 0.52 8.87 -3.84
C GLN A 44 0.21 7.39 -4.07
N SER A 45 -0.43 7.08 -5.19
CA SER A 45 -0.86 5.71 -5.52
C SER A 45 0.33 4.76 -5.63
N VAL A 46 0.18 3.59 -5.01
CA VAL A 46 1.15 2.50 -4.99
C VAL A 46 0.63 1.32 -5.81
N ASP A 47 -0.67 1.03 -5.72
CA ASP A 47 -1.30 -0.07 -6.46
C ASP A 47 -2.78 0.19 -6.75
N PHE A 48 -3.26 -0.41 -7.84
CA PHE A 48 -4.65 -0.37 -8.30
C PHE A 48 -5.15 -1.80 -8.49
N MET A 49 -6.27 -2.14 -7.83
CA MET A 49 -6.84 -3.48 -7.89
C MET A 49 -8.27 -3.42 -8.39
N CYS A 50 -8.53 -3.99 -9.56
CA CYS A 50 -9.82 -3.90 -10.25
C CYS A 50 -10.51 -5.27 -10.36
N SER A 51 -11.84 -5.24 -10.49
CA SER A 51 -12.74 -6.40 -10.37
C SER A 51 -12.88 -7.32 -11.60
N HIS A 52 -11.91 -7.31 -12.52
CA HIS A 52 -11.93 -7.90 -13.87
C HIS A 52 -12.82 -7.16 -14.89
N GLY A 53 -12.25 -6.96 -16.08
CA GLY A 53 -12.96 -6.43 -17.25
C GLY A 53 -13.01 -4.90 -17.31
N GLU A 54 -12.00 -4.31 -17.95
CA GLU A 54 -12.01 -2.94 -18.49
C GLU A 54 -12.74 -1.90 -17.63
N MET A 55 -12.08 -1.39 -16.58
CA MET A 55 -12.24 0.04 -16.32
C MET A 55 -11.82 0.72 -17.62
N ARG A 56 -12.80 1.29 -18.32
CA ARG A 56 -12.67 1.97 -19.62
C ARG A 56 -11.28 2.59 -19.74
N ASN A 57 -10.59 2.36 -20.87
CA ASN A 57 -9.37 3.06 -21.29
C ASN A 57 -9.62 4.57 -21.52
N ASP A 58 -10.38 5.21 -20.65
CA ASP A 58 -10.65 6.63 -20.61
C ASP A 58 -9.86 7.21 -19.43
N ASP A 59 -8.66 7.70 -19.76
CA ASP A 59 -7.80 8.48 -18.86
C ASP A 59 -8.58 9.56 -18.09
N SER A 60 -9.68 10.08 -18.65
CA SER A 60 -10.54 11.08 -18.00
C SER A 60 -11.30 10.50 -16.81
N PHE A 61 -11.83 9.28 -16.94
CA PHE A 61 -12.57 8.62 -15.88
C PHE A 61 -11.63 8.28 -14.71
N GLU A 62 -10.48 7.66 -15.00
CA GLU A 62 -9.50 7.27 -13.98
C GLU A 62 -9.00 8.50 -13.19
N LYS A 63 -8.67 9.60 -13.87
CA LYS A 63 -8.24 10.83 -13.21
C LYS A 63 -9.30 11.39 -12.26
N LYS A 64 -10.58 11.37 -12.66
CA LYS A 64 -11.69 11.84 -11.81
C LYS A 64 -11.90 10.94 -10.61
N MET A 65 -11.82 9.63 -10.80
CA MET A 65 -11.91 8.65 -9.72
C MET A 65 -10.76 8.79 -8.71
N ILE A 66 -9.53 8.95 -9.19
CA ILE A 66 -8.38 9.24 -8.33
C ILE A 66 -8.62 10.53 -7.56
N ALA A 67 -9.10 11.59 -8.22
CA ALA A 67 -9.40 12.86 -7.54
C ALA A 67 -10.48 12.71 -6.45
N LEU A 68 -11.55 11.96 -6.72
CA LEU A 68 -12.59 11.62 -5.74
C LEU A 68 -12.01 10.83 -4.55
N SER A 69 -11.20 9.81 -4.83
CA SER A 69 -10.47 9.04 -3.81
C SER A 69 -9.58 9.93 -2.95
N MET A 70 -8.82 10.85 -3.55
CA MET A 70 -7.95 11.77 -2.82
C MET A 70 -8.74 12.69 -1.88
N LYS A 71 -9.90 13.20 -2.32
CA LYS A 71 -10.78 14.01 -1.46
C LYS A 71 -11.33 13.21 -0.29
N THR A 72 -11.71 11.96 -0.54
CA THR A 72 -12.18 11.05 0.52
C THR A 72 -11.08 10.76 1.53
N ILE A 73 -9.85 10.52 1.05
CA ILE A 73 -8.67 10.30 1.89
C ILE A 73 -8.33 11.54 2.72
N GLN A 74 -8.41 12.75 2.15
CA GLN A 74 -8.18 14.00 2.88
C GLN A 74 -9.16 14.13 4.06
N GLU A 75 -10.43 13.84 3.82
CA GLU A 75 -11.47 13.86 4.85
C GLU A 75 -11.21 12.80 5.94
N ALA A 76 -10.93 11.56 5.55
CA ALA A 76 -10.59 10.48 6.47
C ALA A 76 -9.34 10.80 7.32
N THR A 77 -8.38 11.53 6.76
CA THR A 77 -7.18 11.98 7.48
C THR A 77 -7.52 13.02 8.54
N PHE A 78 -8.37 13.98 8.19
CA PHE A 78 -8.79 15.05 9.09
C PHE A 78 -9.59 14.49 10.28
N THR A 79 -10.52 13.57 10.02
CA THR A 79 -11.37 12.96 11.04
C THR A 79 -10.70 11.82 11.80
N LYS A 80 -9.60 11.26 11.27
CA LYS A 80 -8.95 10.03 11.75
C LYS A 80 -9.90 8.82 11.78
N ALA A 81 -10.89 8.81 10.89
CA ALA A 81 -11.90 7.76 10.75
C ALA A 81 -12.11 7.45 9.26
N PRO A 82 -12.70 6.29 8.90
CA PRO A 82 -13.17 6.08 7.54
C PRO A 82 -14.11 7.20 7.08
N ALA A 83 -13.95 7.65 5.83
CA ALA A 83 -14.80 8.64 5.20
C ALA A 83 -15.46 8.08 3.94
N ILE A 84 -16.56 8.72 3.53
CA ILE A 84 -17.34 8.37 2.35
C ILE A 84 -17.63 9.62 1.53
N ARG A 85 -17.58 9.51 0.21
CA ARG A 85 -17.99 10.56 -0.72
C ARG A 85 -18.74 9.98 -1.90
N TYR A 86 -19.69 10.75 -2.40
CA TYR A 86 -20.47 10.40 -3.57
C TYR A 86 -19.88 11.09 -4.81
N GLY A 87 -19.67 10.33 -5.87
CA GLY A 87 -19.06 10.82 -7.11
C GLY A 87 -19.87 11.93 -7.77
N GLU A 88 -21.20 11.87 -7.63
CA GLU A 88 -22.11 12.89 -8.16
C GLU A 88 -21.97 14.27 -7.50
N GLU A 89 -21.46 14.36 -6.27
CA GLU A 89 -21.19 15.65 -5.61
C GLU A 89 -20.07 16.43 -6.30
N MET A 90 -19.09 15.72 -6.87
CA MET A 90 -17.91 16.33 -7.50
C MET A 90 -17.97 16.29 -9.02
N TYR A 91 -18.57 15.24 -9.59
CA TYR A 91 -18.67 14.99 -11.01
C TYR A 91 -20.05 14.42 -11.41
N PRO A 92 -21.12 15.25 -11.33
CA PRO A 92 -22.51 14.81 -11.51
C PRO A 92 -22.78 14.02 -12.79
N LYS A 93 -22.07 14.34 -13.89
CA LYS A 93 -22.30 13.74 -15.22
C LYS A 93 -21.46 12.50 -15.50
N SER A 94 -20.37 12.28 -14.77
CA SER A 94 -19.40 11.21 -15.12
C SER A 94 -19.18 10.18 -14.02
N LEU A 95 -19.54 10.49 -12.78
CA LEU A 95 -19.41 9.56 -11.64
C LEU A 95 -20.75 9.35 -10.92
N GLN A 96 -21.87 9.43 -11.63
CA GLN A 96 -23.18 9.13 -11.05
C GLN A 96 -23.22 7.68 -10.54
N GLY A 97 -23.76 7.50 -9.32
CA GLY A 97 -23.80 6.18 -8.66
C GLY A 97 -22.43 5.68 -8.15
N TRP A 98 -21.33 6.37 -8.41
CA TRP A 98 -20.03 6.00 -7.83
C TRP A 98 -19.92 6.53 -6.41
N ILE A 99 -19.36 5.70 -5.54
CA ILE A 99 -19.00 6.07 -4.18
C ILE A 99 -17.51 5.80 -3.97
N SER A 100 -16.89 6.61 -3.13
CA SER A 100 -15.52 6.43 -2.68
C SER A 100 -15.54 6.33 -1.16
N LEU A 101 -15.04 5.21 -0.64
CA LEU A 101 -14.72 4.99 0.75
C LEU A 101 -13.21 5.13 0.93
N GLY A 102 -12.76 5.81 1.97
CA GLY A 102 -11.34 6.05 2.22
C GLY A 102 -11.00 5.88 3.68
N SER A 103 -9.87 5.25 3.98
CA SER A 103 -9.39 5.10 5.35
C SER A 103 -7.86 5.21 5.43
N PRO A 104 -7.31 5.96 6.40
CA PRO A 104 -5.91 5.84 6.76
C PRO A 104 -5.65 4.47 7.40
N VAL A 105 -4.50 3.88 7.08
CA VAL A 105 -4.03 2.66 7.74
C VAL A 105 -2.90 2.99 8.69
N TYR A 106 -3.07 2.62 9.96
CA TYR A 106 -2.09 2.86 11.01
C TYR A 106 -1.35 1.59 11.40
N ILE A 107 -0.04 1.72 11.61
CA ILE A 107 0.80 0.70 12.25
C ILE A 107 1.51 1.36 13.42
N ASN A 108 1.34 0.83 14.63
CA ASN A 108 1.93 1.41 15.85
C ASN A 108 1.68 2.92 15.98
N ASN A 109 0.42 3.34 15.77
CA ASN A 109 -0.03 4.75 15.75
C ASN A 109 0.65 5.65 14.71
N LYS A 110 1.43 5.09 13.77
CA LYS A 110 2.00 5.82 12.64
C LYS A 110 1.22 5.47 11.38
N LYS A 111 0.69 6.50 10.71
CA LYS A 111 0.04 6.38 9.41
C LYS A 111 1.05 5.85 8.39
N LYS A 112 0.72 4.75 7.72
CA LYS A 112 1.57 4.15 6.68
C LYS A 112 1.11 4.44 5.28
N GLY A 113 -0.19 4.62 5.11
CA GLY A 113 -0.80 4.85 3.83
C GLY A 113 -2.29 5.00 3.96
N TYR A 114 -2.95 4.88 2.83
CA TYR A 114 -4.39 4.91 2.74
C TYR A 114 -4.85 3.76 1.86
N VAL A 115 -6.06 3.31 2.12
CA VAL A 115 -6.79 2.40 1.23
C VAL A 115 -8.09 3.12 0.89
N SER A 116 -8.40 3.20 -0.39
CA SER A 116 -9.73 3.58 -0.85
C SER A 116 -10.40 2.42 -1.57
N LEU A 117 -11.70 2.29 -1.37
CA LEU A 117 -12.58 1.45 -2.16
C LEU A 117 -13.51 2.35 -2.94
N ASN A 118 -13.47 2.22 -4.26
CA ASN A 118 -14.38 2.88 -5.16
C ASN A 118 -15.35 1.84 -5.70
N TYR A 119 -16.64 2.08 -5.52
CA TYR A 119 -17.68 1.11 -5.82
C TYR A 119 -18.80 1.82 -6.57
N GLN A 120 -19.33 1.20 -7.62
CA GLN A 120 -20.54 1.68 -8.26
C GLN A 120 -21.73 1.12 -7.49
N SER A 121 -22.46 1.97 -6.77
CA SER A 121 -23.61 1.57 -5.96
C SER A 121 -24.90 2.13 -6.54
N GLU A 122 -25.89 1.27 -6.72
CA GLU A 122 -27.29 1.67 -6.99
C GLU A 122 -28.21 1.38 -5.77
N GLU A 123 -27.73 0.62 -4.77
CA GLU A 123 -28.49 0.20 -3.58
C GLU A 123 -27.62 0.12 -2.30
N HIS A 124 -28.18 -0.46 -1.22
CA HIS A 124 -27.73 -0.51 0.18
C HIS A 124 -26.21 -0.36 0.47
N ILE A 125 -25.78 0.89 0.69
CA ILE A 125 -24.40 1.28 0.98
C ILE A 125 -23.84 0.71 2.30
N SER A 126 -24.69 0.33 3.25
CA SER A 126 -24.25 -0.20 4.54
C SER A 126 -23.44 -1.48 4.39
N TYR A 127 -23.76 -2.32 3.41
CA TYR A 127 -23.05 -3.56 3.15
C TYR A 127 -21.59 -3.32 2.75
N ILE A 128 -21.38 -2.44 1.77
CA ILE A 128 -20.04 -2.15 1.26
C ILE A 128 -19.19 -1.39 2.27
N VAL A 129 -19.81 -0.51 3.07
CA VAL A 129 -19.15 0.15 4.21
C VAL A 129 -18.68 -0.87 5.24
N ASN A 130 -19.50 -1.88 5.56
CA ASN A 130 -19.13 -2.93 6.51
C ASN A 130 -17.97 -3.79 6.01
N ILE A 131 -17.99 -4.20 4.73
CA ILE A 131 -16.87 -4.93 4.12
C ILE A 131 -15.60 -4.09 4.15
N PHE A 132 -15.68 -2.82 3.75
CA PHE A 132 -14.53 -1.93 3.77
C PHE A 132 -13.94 -1.78 5.18
N CYS A 133 -14.77 -1.51 6.18
CA CYS A 133 -14.34 -1.42 7.58
C CYS A 133 -13.73 -2.74 8.08
N TYR A 134 -14.28 -3.89 7.69
CA TYR A 134 -13.72 -5.20 7.99
C TYR A 134 -12.30 -5.35 7.42
N ILE A 135 -12.10 -5.05 6.13
CA ILE A 135 -10.78 -5.11 5.48
C ILE A 135 -9.78 -4.24 6.24
N ILE A 136 -10.13 -2.97 6.50
CA ILE A 136 -9.23 -2.05 7.19
C ILE A 136 -8.86 -2.58 8.58
N LYS A 137 -9.84 -3.02 9.37
CA LYS A 137 -9.57 -3.50 10.74
C LYS A 137 -8.79 -4.80 10.77
N THR A 138 -9.05 -5.72 9.84
CA THR A 138 -8.27 -6.96 9.72
C THR A 138 -6.84 -6.67 9.29
N VAL A 139 -6.63 -5.82 8.28
CA VAL A 139 -5.30 -5.37 7.84
C VAL A 139 -4.54 -4.69 8.98
N GLU A 140 -5.13 -3.73 9.67
CA GLU A 140 -4.51 -3.06 10.83
C GLU A 140 -4.13 -4.07 11.92
N ARG A 141 -5.01 -5.00 12.26
CA ARG A 141 -4.74 -6.05 13.25
C ARG A 141 -3.56 -6.92 12.83
N ARG A 142 -3.53 -7.36 11.57
CA ARG A 142 -2.44 -8.19 11.03
C ARG A 142 -1.12 -7.44 10.99
N LEU A 143 -1.13 -6.16 10.63
CA LEU A 143 0.07 -5.31 10.63
C LEU A 143 0.61 -5.04 12.03
N ASN A 144 -0.26 -4.87 13.03
CA ASN A 144 0.15 -4.64 14.42
C ASN A 144 0.59 -5.94 15.12
N ASN A 145 0.01 -7.09 14.73
CA ASN A 145 0.39 -8.41 15.25
C ASN A 145 1.56 -9.05 14.49
N ALA A 146 1.92 -8.51 13.32
CA ALA A 146 3.18 -8.80 12.66
C ALA A 146 4.33 -8.22 13.50
N GLY A 147 4.68 -8.93 14.58
CA GLY A 147 5.99 -8.78 15.19
C GLY A 147 7.06 -9.07 14.14
N PRO A 148 8.26 -8.46 14.25
CA PRO A 148 9.30 -8.78 13.31
C PRO A 148 9.65 -10.24 13.53
N SER A 149 9.49 -11.06 12.49
CA SER A 149 9.86 -12.47 12.57
C SER A 149 11.32 -12.58 13.04
N HIS A 150 11.70 -13.69 13.67
CA HIS A 150 13.11 -13.90 14.06
C HIS A 150 14.04 -13.65 12.87
N LYS A 151 13.65 -14.11 11.69
CA LYS A 151 14.34 -13.90 10.41
C LYS A 151 14.47 -12.42 10.05
N GLU A 152 13.43 -11.61 10.25
CA GLU A 152 13.44 -10.16 9.98
C GLU A 152 14.36 -9.39 10.94
N GLN A 153 14.40 -9.79 12.22
CA GLN A 153 15.29 -9.18 13.20
C GLN A 153 16.76 -9.47 12.88
N GLU A 154 17.08 -10.70 12.47
CA GLU A 154 18.41 -11.08 12.00
C GLU A 154 18.79 -10.33 10.72
N LEU A 155 17.89 -10.24 9.74
CA LEU A 155 18.07 -9.46 8.52
C LEU A 155 18.40 -8.00 8.81
N LYS A 156 17.62 -7.36 9.69
CA LYS A 156 17.85 -5.98 10.12
C LYS A 156 19.21 -5.80 10.79
N LYS A 157 19.65 -6.77 11.59
CA LYS A 157 20.98 -6.76 12.20
C LYS A 157 22.07 -6.87 11.13
N LYS A 158 21.96 -7.84 10.20
CA LYS A 158 22.90 -8.00 9.09
C LYS A 158 23.01 -6.72 8.23
N PHE A 159 21.89 -6.09 7.89
CA PHE A 159 21.90 -4.83 7.15
C PHE A 159 22.62 -3.70 7.88
N LYS A 160 22.46 -3.64 9.22
CA LYS A 160 23.17 -2.67 10.06
C LYS A 160 24.67 -2.96 10.10
N ASP A 161 25.06 -4.22 10.23
CA ASP A 161 26.46 -4.65 10.24
C ASP A 161 27.16 -4.33 8.90
N LEU A 162 26.42 -4.41 7.79
CA LEU A 162 26.85 -4.01 6.44
C LEU A 162 26.72 -2.49 6.16
N GLN A 163 26.33 -1.69 7.16
CA GLN A 163 26.20 -0.24 7.07
C GLN A 163 25.28 0.24 5.94
N LEU A 164 24.21 -0.50 5.67
CA LEU A 164 23.15 -0.01 4.80
C LEU A 164 22.46 1.19 5.45
N THR A 165 22.26 2.25 4.68
CA THR A 165 21.45 3.40 5.08
C THR A 165 20.00 2.98 5.24
N LYS A 166 19.19 3.79 5.93
CA LYS A 166 17.75 3.52 6.08
C LYS A 166 17.05 3.27 4.73
N LYS A 167 17.37 4.07 3.71
CA LYS A 167 16.77 3.94 2.37
C LYS A 167 17.25 2.68 1.64
N GLU A 168 18.53 2.33 1.78
CA GLU A 168 19.08 1.09 1.23
C GLU A 168 18.47 -0.14 1.89
N CYS A 169 18.24 -0.13 3.21
CA CYS A 169 17.51 -1.20 3.90
C CYS A 169 16.10 -1.37 3.33
N GLU A 170 15.34 -0.28 3.19
CA GLU A 170 13.99 -0.30 2.61
C GLU A 170 13.97 -0.91 1.19
N ILE A 171 14.93 -0.51 0.34
CA ILE A 171 15.07 -1.04 -1.02
C ILE A 171 15.54 -2.49 -1.00
N ALA A 172 16.46 -2.87 -0.12
CA ALA A 172 16.94 -4.24 0.02
C ALA A 172 15.82 -5.21 0.41
N TYR A 173 14.92 -4.82 1.32
CA TYR A 173 13.72 -5.62 1.62
C TYR A 173 12.87 -5.85 0.36
N CYS A 174 12.61 -4.80 -0.42
CA CYS A 174 11.86 -4.94 -1.67
C CYS A 174 12.57 -5.86 -2.68
N LEU A 175 13.91 -5.82 -2.72
CA LEU A 175 14.69 -6.70 -3.58
C LEU A 175 14.55 -8.17 -3.16
N LEU A 176 14.54 -8.47 -1.86
CA LEU A 176 14.36 -9.82 -1.32
C LEU A 176 12.93 -10.35 -1.53
N GLU A 177 11.93 -9.47 -1.56
CA GLU A 177 10.52 -9.78 -1.87
C GLU A 177 10.23 -9.90 -3.38
N ASN A 178 11.27 -10.00 -4.21
CA ASN A 178 11.17 -10.11 -5.67
C ASN A 178 10.48 -8.93 -6.41
N ILE A 179 10.27 -7.77 -5.76
CA ILE A 179 9.67 -6.57 -6.37
C ILE A 179 10.55 -5.98 -7.49
N SER A 180 9.96 -5.60 -8.64
CA SER A 180 10.71 -5.06 -9.78
C SER A 180 11.30 -3.66 -9.48
N ILE A 181 12.41 -3.28 -10.13
CA ILE A 181 12.99 -1.93 -9.99
C ILE A 181 11.97 -0.83 -10.33
N LYS A 182 11.09 -1.08 -11.32
CA LYS A 182 10.02 -0.16 -11.72
C LYS A 182 9.01 0.02 -10.58
N ASP A 183 8.61 -1.05 -9.91
CA ASP A 183 7.63 -0.98 -8.82
C ASP A 183 8.26 -0.43 -7.54
N ILE A 184 9.53 -0.75 -7.25
CA ILE A 184 10.31 -0.09 -6.19
C ILE A 184 10.36 1.42 -6.41
N SER A 185 10.55 1.87 -7.65
CA SER A 185 10.53 3.29 -8.01
C SER A 185 9.18 3.94 -7.68
N LYS A 186 8.07 3.28 -8.01
CA LYS A 186 6.71 3.74 -7.63
C LYS A 186 6.53 3.75 -6.12
N HIS A 187 6.87 2.65 -5.42
CA HIS A 187 6.69 2.50 -3.97
C HIS A 187 7.46 3.55 -3.17
N HIS A 188 8.63 3.96 -3.67
CA HIS A 188 9.53 4.90 -2.98
C HIS A 188 9.52 6.31 -3.55
N PHE A 189 8.76 6.57 -4.62
CA PHE A 189 8.61 7.87 -5.27
C PHE A 189 9.95 8.51 -5.67
N ILE A 190 10.81 7.68 -6.25
CA ILE A 190 12.12 8.06 -6.76
C ILE A 190 12.28 7.54 -8.17
N SER A 191 13.15 8.15 -8.98
CA SER A 191 13.34 7.69 -10.36
C SER A 191 13.87 6.26 -10.40
N VAL A 192 13.56 5.53 -11.47
CA VAL A 192 14.14 4.19 -11.74
C VAL A 192 15.66 4.23 -11.65
N GLU A 193 16.29 5.32 -12.09
CA GLU A 193 17.74 5.49 -12.04
C GLU A 193 18.26 5.68 -10.60
N THR A 194 17.51 6.41 -9.77
CA THR A 194 17.80 6.52 -8.34
C THR A 194 17.68 5.16 -7.66
N VAL A 195 16.68 4.35 -8.01
CA VAL A 195 16.58 2.97 -7.51
C VAL A 195 17.80 2.15 -7.95
N ARG A 196 18.20 2.21 -9.23
CA ARG A 196 19.40 1.50 -9.71
C ARG A 196 20.66 1.90 -8.95
N THR A 197 20.80 3.20 -8.65
CA THR A 197 21.91 3.72 -7.84
C THR A 197 21.90 3.10 -6.44
N HIS A 198 20.75 3.08 -5.77
CA HIS A 198 20.62 2.40 -4.48
C HIS A 198 20.92 0.91 -4.57
N VAL A 199 20.43 0.20 -5.61
CA VAL A 199 20.69 -1.22 -5.84
C VAL A 199 22.19 -1.48 -5.99
N LYS A 200 22.90 -0.66 -6.78
CA LYS A 200 24.36 -0.75 -6.94
C LYS A 200 25.08 -0.57 -5.60
N ASN A 201 24.67 0.41 -4.80
CA ASN A 201 25.28 0.64 -3.49
C ASN A 201 25.01 -0.51 -2.51
N ILE A 202 23.80 -1.08 -2.53
CA ILE A 202 23.45 -2.27 -1.76
C ILE A 202 24.35 -3.44 -2.16
N TYR A 203 24.47 -3.72 -3.46
CA TYR A 203 25.31 -4.79 -3.99
C TYR A 203 26.77 -4.64 -3.56
N ASN A 204 27.33 -3.43 -3.68
CA ASN A 204 28.68 -3.14 -3.23
C ASN A 204 28.87 -3.35 -1.73
N LYS A 205 27.92 -2.91 -0.89
CA LYS A 205 28.01 -3.06 0.57
C LYS A 205 27.84 -4.51 1.03
N VAL A 206 27.01 -5.29 0.33
CA VAL A 206 26.78 -6.70 0.63
C VAL A 206 27.88 -7.59 0.05
N GLY A 207 28.57 -7.15 -1.01
CA GLY A 207 29.58 -7.94 -1.71
C GLY A 207 29.00 -8.91 -2.74
N VAL A 208 27.89 -8.53 -3.39
CA VAL A 208 27.21 -9.34 -4.43
C VAL A 208 27.08 -8.56 -5.73
N ASN A 209 26.84 -9.24 -6.85
CA ASN A 209 26.78 -8.60 -8.18
C ASN A 209 25.37 -8.53 -8.78
N ASN A 210 24.44 -9.31 -8.24
CA ASN A 210 23.10 -9.41 -8.80
C ASN A 210 22.07 -9.77 -7.71
N ARG A 211 20.80 -9.73 -8.12
CA ARG A 211 19.66 -9.99 -7.24
C ARG A 211 19.63 -11.42 -6.71
N VAL A 212 20.03 -12.39 -7.52
CA VAL A 212 20.00 -13.80 -7.14
C VAL A 212 21.00 -14.05 -6.00
N ASP A 213 22.20 -13.50 -6.12
CA ASP A 213 23.24 -13.57 -5.07
C ASP A 213 22.81 -12.84 -3.79
N LEU A 214 22.13 -11.68 -3.93
CA LEU A 214 21.55 -10.99 -2.80
C LEU A 214 20.53 -11.88 -2.07
N ILE A 215 19.60 -12.51 -2.80
CA ILE A 215 18.59 -13.41 -2.24
C ILE A 215 19.27 -14.60 -1.54
N ARG A 216 20.22 -15.26 -2.20
CA ARG A 216 20.98 -16.39 -1.62
C ARG A 216 21.71 -16.02 -0.33
N THR A 217 22.16 -14.77 -0.20
CA THR A 217 22.85 -14.29 1.01
C THR A 217 21.92 -14.19 2.22
N PHE A 218 20.62 -13.97 2.01
CA PHE A 218 19.68 -13.58 3.08
C PHE A 218 18.45 -14.48 3.25
N VAL A 219 18.07 -15.28 2.26
CA VAL A 219 16.85 -16.11 2.25
C VAL A 219 17.19 -17.57 2.39
#